data_AF-A0A2E8A164-F1
#
_entry.id   AF-A0A2E8A164-F1
#
_cell.length_a   1.000
_cell.length_b   1.000
_cell.length_c   1.000
_cell.angle_alpha   90.00
_cell.angle_beta   90.00
_cell.angle_gamma   90.00
#
_symmetry.space_group_name_H-M   'P 1'
#
loop_
_entity.id
_entity.type
_entity.pdbx_description
1 polymer ?
#
loop_
_entity_poly.entity_id
_entity_poly.type
_entity_poly.pdbx_seq_one_letter_code
_entity_poly.pdbx_strand_id
1 'polypeptide(L)'
;MAWFKGNTHTHTLESDGDSPPEEVATWYKENGYDFLVLSDHNVLTNPAILSHIVDETFILIPGEEVTSSFEDSSVHINGININTLVIPQTAETLVGTIQKNVDAIREVEGAPHINHPNFGWSFGAEELAQVENNRLLEIYNGHPAVHNNGGGDALGLEAIWDYLLTRGKRIYGIAVDDAHDFQTIGRDHSNPGRGWVTVRARSLDAYEIVTHLEEGLFYASTGVDLDDIRVSDRRLEIRIRQRGNFKYLTRFIGAGGKVLSETPENPAVFELRGPEVYVRAVVYDSGGWRAWVQPVFTASN
;
A
#
# COMPACT_ATOMS: atom_id res chain seq x y z
N MET A 1 -21.05 -1.99 4.65
CA MET A 1 -19.76 -1.47 4.19
C MET A 1 -19.54 -1.96 2.77
N ALA A 2 -19.10 -1.06 1.90
CA ALA A 2 -18.71 -1.34 0.52
C ALA A 2 -17.17 -1.45 0.44
N TRP A 3 -16.68 -1.81 -0.74
CA TRP A 3 -15.26 -1.85 -1.07
C TRP A 3 -14.96 -0.70 -2.04
N PHE A 4 -13.97 0.14 -1.70
CA PHE A 4 -13.55 1.28 -2.50
C PHE A 4 -12.10 1.08 -2.95
N LYS A 5 -11.88 1.02 -4.26
CA LYS A 5 -10.57 0.88 -4.88
C LYS A 5 -9.87 2.23 -4.94
N GLY A 6 -8.60 2.30 -4.56
CA GLY A 6 -7.84 3.54 -4.64
C GLY A 6 -6.35 3.34 -4.77
N ASN A 7 -5.68 4.37 -5.28
CA ASN A 7 -4.22 4.43 -5.33
C ASN A 7 -3.71 5.50 -4.35
N THR A 8 -2.59 5.20 -3.69
CA THR A 8 -2.03 6.04 -2.62
C THR A 8 -0.66 6.63 -2.96
N HIS A 9 -0.16 6.39 -4.17
CA HIS A 9 1.15 6.85 -4.62
C HIS A 9 1.13 7.07 -6.14
N THR A 10 1.10 8.33 -6.57
CA THR A 10 1.18 8.75 -7.98
C THR A 10 1.79 10.14 -8.06
N HIS A 11 2.43 10.41 -9.20
CA HIS A 11 3.10 11.66 -9.51
C HIS A 11 2.46 12.35 -10.71
N THR A 12 2.61 13.67 -10.74
CA THR A 12 2.07 14.58 -11.75
C THR A 12 3.17 15.55 -12.19
N LEU A 13 2.84 16.50 -13.08
CA LEU A 13 3.74 17.60 -13.47
C LEU A 13 4.10 18.55 -12.32
N GLU A 14 3.49 18.42 -11.14
CA GLU A 14 3.87 19.23 -9.97
C GLU A 14 5.17 18.72 -9.31
N SER A 15 5.62 17.50 -9.62
CA SER A 15 7.00 17.02 -9.35
C SER A 15 7.71 16.56 -10.62
N ASP A 16 7.56 15.29 -10.97
CA ASP A 16 8.37 14.55 -11.95
C ASP A 16 7.56 13.53 -12.76
N GLY A 17 6.23 13.56 -12.65
CA GLY A 17 5.33 12.89 -13.58
C GLY A 17 5.25 13.62 -14.93
N ASP A 18 4.67 12.95 -15.93
CA ASP A 18 4.58 13.47 -17.30
C ASP A 18 3.25 14.19 -17.62
N SER A 19 2.29 14.18 -16.71
CA SER A 19 0.92 14.63 -16.98
C SER A 19 0.35 15.52 -15.87
N PRO A 20 -0.51 16.51 -16.20
CA PRO A 20 -1.09 17.41 -15.20
C PRO A 20 -1.96 16.67 -14.17
N PRO A 21 -2.11 17.21 -12.93
CA PRO A 21 -2.99 16.63 -11.92
C PRO A 21 -4.41 16.30 -12.40
N GLU A 22 -5.00 17.14 -13.25
CA GLU A 22 -6.33 16.93 -13.83
C GLU A 22 -6.38 15.68 -14.74
N GLU A 23 -5.35 15.46 -15.56
CA GLU A 23 -5.28 14.31 -16.46
C GLU A 23 -5.08 13.02 -15.67
N VAL A 24 -4.17 13.05 -14.69
CA VAL A 24 -3.91 11.93 -13.78
C VAL A 24 -5.17 11.55 -13.01
N ALA A 25 -5.83 12.51 -12.35
CA ALA A 25 -7.07 12.27 -11.61
C ALA A 25 -8.19 11.71 -12.49
N THR A 26 -8.34 12.25 -13.71
CA THR A 26 -9.32 11.79 -14.69
C THR A 26 -9.04 10.34 -15.10
N TRP A 27 -7.78 9.98 -15.34
CA TRP A 27 -7.40 8.61 -15.70
C TRP A 27 -7.87 7.60 -14.64
N TYR A 28 -7.59 7.86 -13.36
CA TYR A 28 -7.98 6.93 -12.29
C TYR A 28 -9.49 6.79 -12.18
N LYS A 29 -10.22 7.91 -12.23
CA LYS A 29 -11.68 7.91 -12.21
C LYS A 29 -12.26 7.08 -13.37
N GLU A 30 -11.78 7.30 -14.59
CA GLU A 30 -12.25 6.58 -15.78
C GLU A 30 -11.86 5.08 -15.77
N ASN A 31 -10.83 4.72 -15.00
CA ASN A 31 -10.37 3.34 -14.84
C ASN A 31 -10.89 2.65 -13.56
N GLY A 32 -12.01 3.15 -13.04
CA GLY A 32 -12.80 2.51 -11.99
C GLY A 32 -12.14 2.51 -10.61
N TYR A 33 -11.31 3.53 -10.33
CA TYR A 33 -10.91 3.84 -8.97
C TYR A 33 -11.95 4.75 -8.33
N ASP A 34 -12.15 4.58 -7.03
CA ASP A 34 -13.03 5.38 -6.20
C ASP A 34 -12.27 6.51 -5.47
N PHE A 35 -10.96 6.37 -5.25
CA PHE A 35 -10.15 7.45 -4.72
C PHE A 35 -8.73 7.48 -5.25
N LEU A 36 -8.12 8.66 -5.17
CA LEU A 36 -6.72 8.88 -5.50
C LEU A 36 -6.08 9.83 -4.49
N VAL A 37 -4.86 9.48 -4.07
CA VAL A 37 -3.94 10.42 -3.41
C VAL A 37 -2.99 10.96 -4.46
N LEU A 38 -2.98 12.28 -4.66
CA LEU A 38 -1.90 12.93 -5.41
C LEU A 38 -0.73 13.09 -4.45
N SER A 39 0.43 12.54 -4.78
CA SER A 39 1.57 12.42 -3.86
C SER A 39 2.86 12.95 -4.47
N ASP A 40 2.80 14.07 -5.19
CA ASP A 40 3.96 14.70 -5.78
C ASP A 40 5.08 14.93 -4.75
N HIS A 41 6.34 14.78 -5.18
CA HIS A 41 7.50 14.95 -4.32
C HIS A 41 7.56 16.34 -3.69
N ASN A 42 7.40 16.40 -2.36
CA ASN A 42 7.49 17.62 -1.56
C ASN A 42 6.56 18.74 -2.05
N VAL A 43 5.44 18.38 -2.68
CA VAL A 43 4.41 19.30 -3.17
C VAL A 43 3.04 18.80 -2.73
N LEU A 44 2.28 19.69 -2.08
CA LEU A 44 0.91 19.41 -1.66
C LEU A 44 -0.08 20.08 -2.62
N THR A 45 -0.60 19.30 -3.56
CA THR A 45 -1.67 19.74 -4.46
C THR A 45 -2.99 19.85 -3.70
N ASN A 46 -3.60 21.04 -3.66
CA ASN A 46 -4.89 21.24 -3.01
C ASN A 46 -6.03 20.62 -3.85
N PRO A 47 -6.73 19.57 -3.37
CA PRO A 47 -7.78 18.91 -4.13
C PRO A 47 -8.93 19.81 -4.57
N ALA A 48 -9.16 20.94 -3.88
CA ALA A 48 -10.23 21.87 -4.20
C ALA A 48 -10.13 22.45 -5.62
N ILE A 49 -8.91 22.55 -6.17
CA ILE A 49 -8.68 23.05 -7.54
C ILE A 49 -9.20 22.06 -8.60
N LEU A 50 -9.38 20.79 -8.24
CA LEU A 50 -9.88 19.71 -9.08
C LEU A 50 -11.29 19.26 -8.68
N SER A 51 -12.04 20.12 -7.98
CA SER A 51 -13.38 19.81 -7.46
C SER A 51 -14.40 19.43 -8.55
N HIS A 52 -14.16 19.79 -9.82
CA HIS A 52 -15.00 19.37 -10.95
C HIS A 52 -14.82 17.90 -11.36
N ILE A 53 -13.74 17.24 -10.92
CA ILE A 53 -13.48 15.81 -11.16
C ILE A 53 -14.11 14.96 -10.05
N VAL A 54 -14.26 15.51 -8.85
CA VAL A 54 -14.78 14.82 -7.66
C VAL A 54 -16.30 14.73 -7.70
N ASP A 55 -16.85 13.55 -7.39
CA ASP A 55 -18.29 13.31 -7.25
C ASP A 55 -18.58 12.14 -6.29
N GLU A 56 -19.82 11.62 -6.29
CA GLU A 56 -20.25 10.51 -5.42
C GLU A 56 -19.53 9.18 -5.67
N THR A 57 -18.82 9.05 -6.80
CA THR A 57 -18.10 7.85 -7.23
C THR A 57 -16.59 7.99 -7.12
N PHE A 58 -16.06 9.21 -7.00
CA PHE A 58 -14.62 9.46 -6.98
C PHE A 58 -14.23 10.64 -6.10
N ILE A 59 -13.27 10.43 -5.18
CA ILE A 59 -12.71 11.50 -4.35
C ILE A 59 -11.18 11.63 -4.51
N LEU A 60 -10.70 12.85 -4.33
CA LEU A 60 -9.28 13.14 -4.17
C LEU A 60 -8.95 13.31 -2.70
N ILE A 61 -7.94 12.60 -2.23
CA ILE A 61 -7.39 12.71 -0.88
C ILE A 61 -6.08 13.49 -0.96
N PRO A 62 -5.90 14.58 -0.19
CA PRO A 62 -4.66 15.34 -0.26
C PRO A 62 -3.49 14.51 0.26
N GLY A 63 -2.34 14.62 -0.39
CA GLY A 63 -1.12 13.95 0.02
C GLY A 63 0.11 14.59 -0.59
N GLU A 64 1.26 14.08 -0.18
CA GLU A 64 2.56 14.37 -0.77
C GLU A 64 3.46 13.15 -0.55
N GLU A 65 4.50 13.00 -1.36
CA GLU A 65 5.64 12.16 -1.02
C GLU A 65 6.72 13.00 -0.36
N VAL A 66 6.95 12.79 0.94
CA VAL A 66 8.03 13.45 1.68
C VAL A 66 9.35 12.80 1.28
N THR A 67 10.05 13.46 0.37
CA THR A 67 11.29 12.99 -0.24
C THR A 67 12.50 13.62 0.43
N SER A 68 13.27 12.77 1.10
CA SER A 68 14.52 13.11 1.78
C SER A 68 15.61 12.08 1.42
N SER A 69 16.79 12.25 2.00
CA SER A 69 17.88 11.27 1.86
C SER A 69 18.75 11.24 3.11
N PHE A 70 19.47 10.12 3.26
CA PHE A 70 20.54 9.97 4.23
C PHE A 70 21.71 9.26 3.55
N GLU A 71 22.85 9.93 3.45
CA GLU A 71 23.99 9.47 2.64
C GLU A 71 23.53 9.10 1.21
N ASP A 72 23.79 7.87 0.76
CA ASP A 72 23.39 7.38 -0.58
C ASP A 72 21.95 6.79 -0.60
N SER A 73 21.27 6.76 0.55
CA SER A 73 19.93 6.16 0.69
C SER A 73 18.83 7.19 0.47
N SER A 74 17.90 6.88 -0.44
CA SER A 74 16.68 7.68 -0.63
C SER A 74 15.67 7.33 0.45
N VAL A 75 15.04 8.33 1.07
CA VAL A 75 14.04 8.14 2.13
C VAL A 75 12.75 8.82 1.73
N HIS A 76 11.78 7.98 1.35
CA HIS A 76 10.52 8.38 0.76
C HIS A 76 9.37 7.87 1.63
N ILE A 77 8.47 8.79 2.03
CA ILE A 77 7.34 8.49 2.91
C ILE A 77 6.16 9.35 2.47
N ASN A 78 5.06 8.77 1.96
CA ASN A 78 3.87 9.59 1.72
C ASN A 78 3.18 9.96 3.02
N GLY A 79 2.74 11.21 3.09
CA GLY A 79 1.73 11.66 4.01
C GLY A 79 0.36 11.66 3.34
N ILE A 80 -0.57 10.86 3.85
CA ILE A 80 -1.93 10.75 3.31
C ILE A 80 -2.91 11.53 4.18
N ASN A 81 -3.84 12.25 3.54
CA ASN A 81 -4.85 13.09 4.17
C ASN A 81 -4.24 14.20 5.05
N ILE A 82 -3.15 14.78 4.55
CA ILE A 82 -2.49 15.94 5.16
C ILE A 82 -3.10 17.24 4.63
N ASN A 83 -3.21 18.25 5.49
CA ASN A 83 -3.69 19.59 5.10
C ASN A 83 -2.59 20.65 5.09
N THR A 84 -1.36 20.27 5.40
CA THR A 84 -0.18 21.14 5.45
C THR A 84 0.98 20.39 4.83
N LEU A 85 1.74 21.07 3.98
CA LEU A 85 2.98 20.56 3.40
C LEU A 85 3.97 20.20 4.52
N VAL A 86 4.47 18.98 4.54
CA VAL A 86 5.50 18.50 5.46
C VAL A 86 6.86 18.72 4.85
N ILE A 87 7.66 19.56 5.50
CA ILE A 87 9.03 19.81 5.05
C ILE A 87 9.90 18.59 5.36
N PRO A 88 10.62 18.01 4.37
CA PRO A 88 11.49 16.88 4.59
C PRO A 88 12.56 17.16 5.63
N GLN A 89 12.77 16.19 6.53
CA GLN A 89 13.71 16.30 7.63
C GLN A 89 14.81 15.26 7.53
N THR A 90 15.98 15.55 8.11
CA THR A 90 17.10 14.62 8.24
C THR A 90 17.56 14.50 9.69
N ALA A 91 18.22 13.39 10.01
CA ALA A 91 18.83 13.13 11.30
C ALA A 91 20.27 12.60 11.16
N GLU A 92 20.92 12.31 12.29
CA GLU A 92 22.28 11.77 12.33
C GLU A 92 22.37 10.30 11.87
N THR A 93 21.22 9.61 11.74
CA THR A 93 21.15 8.23 11.28
C THR A 93 20.04 8.05 10.23
N LEU A 94 20.14 7.01 9.42
CA LEU A 94 19.10 6.60 8.47
C LEU A 94 17.76 6.36 9.17
N VAL A 95 17.75 5.55 10.25
CA VAL A 95 16.54 5.30 11.06
C VAL A 95 15.97 6.59 11.63
N GLY A 96 16.83 7.50 12.13
CA GLY A 96 16.38 8.80 12.64
C GLY A 96 15.77 9.68 11.55
N THR A 97 16.28 9.61 10.32
CA THR A 97 15.76 10.34 9.16
C THR A 97 14.38 9.79 8.78
N ILE A 98 14.22 8.47 8.73
CA ILE A 98 12.91 7.84 8.50
C ILE A 98 11.93 8.24 9.61
N GLN A 99 12.32 8.10 10.89
CA GLN A 99 11.45 8.39 12.03
C GLN A 99 11.00 9.85 12.06
N LYS A 100 11.89 10.82 11.80
CA LYS A 100 11.53 12.23 11.79
C LYS A 100 10.46 12.56 10.74
N ASN A 101 10.56 11.97 9.55
CA ASN A 101 9.57 12.23 8.49
C ASN A 101 8.23 11.53 8.82
N VAL A 102 8.26 10.33 9.41
CA VAL A 102 7.04 9.69 9.97
C VAL A 102 6.38 10.60 11.02
N ASP A 103 7.17 11.09 11.98
CA ASP A 103 6.65 11.93 13.06
C ASP A 103 6.12 13.27 12.55
N ALA A 104 6.77 13.87 11.55
CA ALA A 104 6.33 15.13 10.95
C ALA A 104 4.99 14.97 10.20
N ILE A 105 4.77 13.85 9.52
CA ILE A 105 3.45 13.53 8.91
C ILE A 105 2.39 13.33 10.00
N ARG A 106 2.73 12.68 11.11
CA ARG A 106 1.82 12.51 12.25
C ARG A 106 1.47 13.84 12.92
N GLU A 107 2.42 14.76 13.02
CA GLU A 107 2.23 16.08 13.63
C GLU A 107 1.16 16.90 12.89
N VAL A 108 1.03 16.73 11.58
CA VAL A 108 -0.02 17.35 10.75
C VAL A 108 -1.27 16.48 10.62
N GLU A 109 -1.44 15.49 11.51
CA GLU A 109 -2.58 14.56 11.60
C GLU A 109 -2.76 13.67 10.36
N GLY A 110 -1.69 13.47 9.57
CA GLY A 110 -1.68 12.57 8.42
C GLY A 110 -1.38 11.12 8.77
N ALA A 111 -1.65 10.23 7.81
CA ALA A 111 -1.22 8.84 7.85
C ALA A 111 0.07 8.66 7.02
N PRO A 112 1.21 8.33 7.65
CA PRO A 112 2.41 7.97 6.93
C PRO A 112 2.27 6.57 6.33
N HIS A 113 2.78 6.40 5.11
CA HIS A 113 3.16 5.10 4.59
C HIS A 113 4.63 5.11 4.15
N ILE A 114 5.34 4.00 4.32
CA ILE A 114 6.76 3.92 3.92
C ILE A 114 6.84 3.37 2.51
N ASN A 115 7.57 4.09 1.64
CA ASN A 115 7.61 3.82 0.22
C ASN A 115 8.78 2.90 -0.12
N HIS A 116 8.52 1.98 -1.06
CA HIS A 116 9.47 1.17 -1.80
C HIS A 116 10.92 1.05 -1.22
N PRO A 117 11.15 0.41 -0.05
CA PRO A 117 12.48 0.32 0.58
C PRO A 117 13.60 -0.23 -0.33
N ASN A 118 13.20 -1.11 -1.27
CA ASN A 118 14.09 -1.73 -2.24
C ASN A 118 14.42 -0.84 -3.45
N PHE A 119 13.88 0.37 -3.54
CA PHE A 119 14.33 1.36 -4.53
C PHE A 119 15.75 1.81 -4.17
N GLY A 120 16.70 1.52 -5.07
CA GLY A 120 18.13 1.75 -4.82
C GLY A 120 18.71 0.95 -3.64
N TRP A 121 17.98 -0.03 -3.10
CA TRP A 121 18.35 -0.77 -1.88
C TRP A 121 18.56 0.14 -0.66
N SER A 122 17.72 1.17 -0.52
CA SER A 122 17.92 2.27 0.44
C SER A 122 17.87 1.83 1.90
N PHE A 123 16.96 0.93 2.30
CA PHE A 123 16.89 0.40 3.66
C PHE A 123 16.13 -0.93 3.71
N GLY A 124 16.29 -1.66 4.82
CA GLY A 124 15.77 -3.01 4.97
C GLY A 124 14.95 -3.24 6.23
N ALA A 125 14.75 -4.52 6.54
CA ALA A 125 13.89 -4.93 7.63
C ALA A 125 14.43 -4.56 9.03
N GLU A 126 15.75 -4.39 9.17
CA GLU A 126 16.39 -4.04 10.45
C GLU A 126 16.17 -2.57 10.81
N GLU A 127 16.27 -1.66 9.84
CA GLU A 127 15.93 -0.25 10.01
C GLU A 127 14.44 -0.09 10.29
N LEU A 128 13.59 -0.72 9.48
CA LEU A 128 12.13 -0.64 9.62
C LEU A 128 11.61 -1.25 10.91
N ALA A 129 12.32 -2.22 11.51
CA ALA A 129 11.96 -2.77 12.80
C ALA A 129 12.12 -1.77 13.96
N GLN A 130 12.83 -0.66 13.76
CA GLN A 130 13.05 0.38 14.77
C GLN A 130 12.09 1.57 14.60
N VAL A 131 11.46 1.73 13.44
CA VAL A 131 10.55 2.84 13.15
C VAL A 131 9.21 2.62 13.84
N GLU A 132 8.76 3.61 14.60
CA GLU A 132 7.50 3.61 15.34
C GLU A 132 6.47 4.55 14.70
N ASN A 133 5.20 4.41 15.10
CA ASN A 133 4.08 5.22 14.61
C ASN A 133 3.80 5.17 13.10
N ASN A 134 4.38 4.21 12.37
CA ASN A 134 4.02 3.90 10.99
C ASN A 134 3.18 2.61 10.92
N ARG A 135 2.10 2.62 10.14
CA ARG A 135 1.20 1.46 9.98
C ARG A 135 1.11 0.92 8.56
N LEU A 136 1.67 1.60 7.58
CA LEU A 136 1.54 1.22 6.17
C LEU A 136 2.93 1.06 5.53
N LEU A 137 3.12 -0.02 4.78
CA LEU A 137 4.36 -0.33 4.07
C LEU A 137 4.05 -0.80 2.66
N GLU A 138 4.71 -0.22 1.66
CA GLU A 138 4.65 -0.73 0.31
C GLU A 138 5.28 -2.12 0.22
N ILE A 139 4.44 -3.10 -0.08
CA ILE A 139 4.85 -4.49 -0.34
C ILE A 139 4.85 -4.83 -1.83
N TYR A 140 4.28 -3.93 -2.64
CA TYR A 140 4.35 -3.92 -4.09
C TYR A 140 4.31 -2.47 -4.57
N ASN A 141 5.22 -2.13 -5.47
CA ASN A 141 5.25 -0.85 -6.15
C ASN A 141 5.40 -1.10 -7.66
N GLY A 142 4.59 -0.39 -8.46
CA GLY A 142 4.52 -0.54 -9.91
C GLY A 142 5.68 0.08 -10.68
N HIS A 143 6.51 0.91 -10.04
CA HIS A 143 7.66 1.55 -10.64
C HIS A 143 8.71 0.49 -11.07
N PRO A 144 9.16 0.50 -12.33
CA PRO A 144 9.97 -0.59 -12.91
C PRO A 144 11.34 -0.76 -12.25
N ALA A 145 11.86 0.28 -11.60
CA ALA A 145 13.11 0.24 -10.86
C ALA A 145 12.99 -0.35 -9.44
N VAL A 146 11.77 -0.57 -8.93
CA VAL A 146 11.59 -1.12 -7.57
C VAL A 146 11.74 -2.63 -7.58
N HIS A 147 12.68 -3.13 -6.80
CA HIS A 147 12.99 -4.56 -6.70
C HIS A 147 12.06 -5.29 -5.72
N ASN A 148 10.77 -5.35 -6.05
CA ASN A 148 9.71 -5.95 -5.22
C ASN A 148 10.04 -7.36 -4.68
N ASN A 149 10.63 -8.21 -5.52
CA ASN A 149 10.94 -9.60 -5.16
C ASN A 149 12.31 -9.77 -4.46
N GLY A 150 13.04 -8.68 -4.21
CA GLY A 150 14.41 -8.73 -3.69
C GLY A 150 15.42 -9.19 -4.74
N GLY A 151 16.62 -9.53 -4.31
CA GLY A 151 17.70 -10.00 -5.19
C GLY A 151 19.01 -10.24 -4.45
N GLY A 152 19.70 -11.33 -4.80
CA GLY A 152 20.94 -11.69 -4.12
C GLY A 152 20.70 -12.01 -2.64
N ASP A 153 21.32 -11.23 -1.76
CA ASP A 153 21.16 -11.26 -0.31
C ASP A 153 20.06 -10.32 0.23
N ALA A 154 19.53 -9.42 -0.60
CA ALA A 154 18.47 -8.50 -0.23
C ALA A 154 17.08 -9.18 -0.24
N LEU A 155 16.32 -8.96 0.84
CA LEU A 155 14.96 -9.47 1.00
C LEU A 155 13.98 -8.81 0.00
N GLY A 156 12.99 -9.56 -0.46
CA GLY A 156 11.83 -8.98 -1.13
C GLY A 156 10.92 -8.24 -0.15
N LEU A 157 10.07 -7.34 -0.66
CA LEU A 157 9.23 -6.49 0.19
C LEU A 157 8.22 -7.29 1.02
N GLU A 158 7.65 -8.38 0.49
CA GLU A 158 6.82 -9.30 1.28
C GLU A 158 7.61 -9.96 2.42
N ALA A 159 8.88 -10.30 2.20
CA ALA A 159 9.74 -10.91 3.22
C ALA A 159 10.15 -9.89 4.30
N ILE A 160 10.37 -8.63 3.91
CA ILE A 160 10.52 -7.51 4.85
C ILE A 160 9.25 -7.37 5.71
N TRP A 161 8.07 -7.38 5.08
CA TRP A 161 6.80 -7.30 5.79
C TRP A 161 6.65 -8.46 6.79
N ASP A 162 6.91 -9.70 6.37
CA ASP A 162 6.88 -10.87 7.24
C ASP A 162 7.86 -10.78 8.40
N TYR A 163 9.06 -10.22 8.18
CA TYR A 163 10.07 -9.99 9.21
C TYR A 163 9.55 -9.05 10.31
N LEU A 164 8.86 -7.97 9.93
CA LEU A 164 8.28 -6.99 10.87
C LEU A 164 7.11 -7.59 11.65
N LEU A 165 6.18 -8.24 10.94
CA LEU A 165 5.01 -8.89 11.54
C LEU A 165 5.41 -9.97 12.55
N THR A 166 6.47 -10.75 12.24
CA THR A 166 6.99 -11.80 13.13
C THR A 166 7.51 -11.25 14.45
N ARG A 167 8.00 -10.01 14.45
CA ARG A 167 8.46 -9.29 15.64
C ARG A 167 7.36 -8.52 16.37
N GLY A 168 6.11 -8.73 15.97
CA GLY A 168 4.95 -8.14 16.63
C GLY A 168 4.61 -6.71 16.19
N LYS A 169 5.25 -6.17 15.14
CA LYS A 169 4.82 -4.88 14.59
C LYS A 169 3.45 -5.02 13.95
N ARG A 170 2.58 -4.05 14.25
CA ARG A 170 1.25 -3.92 13.63
C ARG A 170 1.37 -3.00 12.42
N ILE A 171 1.74 -3.58 11.29
CA ILE A 171 1.97 -2.89 10.03
C ILE A 171 1.27 -3.63 8.88
N TYR A 172 0.65 -2.88 7.97
CA TYR A 172 -0.18 -3.38 6.88
C TYR A 172 0.49 -3.15 5.53
N GLY A 173 0.37 -4.13 4.64
CA GLY A 173 1.01 -4.11 3.34
C GLY A 173 0.10 -3.49 2.29
N ILE A 174 0.58 -2.47 1.59
CA ILE A 174 -0.12 -1.84 0.47
C ILE A 174 0.55 -2.18 -0.86
N ALA A 175 -0.24 -2.15 -1.93
CA ALA A 175 0.26 -2.17 -3.30
C ALA A 175 -0.10 -0.83 -3.94
N VAL A 176 0.86 -0.26 -4.66
CA VAL A 176 0.71 1.00 -5.39
C VAL A 176 1.25 0.86 -6.80
N ASP A 177 0.95 1.81 -7.67
CA ASP A 177 1.60 1.88 -8.98
C ASP A 177 2.81 2.82 -9.02
N ASP A 178 2.82 3.89 -8.20
CA ASP A 178 3.88 4.91 -8.21
C ASP A 178 4.03 5.51 -9.61
N ALA A 179 2.89 5.84 -10.20
CA ALA A 179 2.78 6.19 -11.60
C ALA A 179 3.36 7.58 -11.88
N HIS A 180 4.22 7.65 -12.90
CA HIS A 180 4.81 8.88 -13.44
C HIS A 180 4.48 9.05 -14.93
N ASP A 181 4.23 7.96 -15.66
CA ASP A 181 4.06 7.95 -17.11
C ASP A 181 2.59 7.64 -17.48
N PHE A 182 1.84 8.65 -17.93
CA PHE A 182 0.46 8.50 -18.44
C PHE A 182 0.39 8.68 -19.96
N GLN A 183 1.38 9.32 -20.58
CA GLN A 183 1.40 9.55 -22.03
C GLN A 183 1.86 8.32 -22.82
N THR A 184 2.71 7.47 -22.23
CA THR A 184 3.29 6.30 -22.89
C THR A 184 3.15 5.05 -22.03
N ILE A 185 2.45 4.03 -22.53
CA ILE A 185 2.30 2.74 -21.84
C ILE A 185 3.39 1.77 -22.30
N GLY A 186 4.16 1.25 -21.35
CA GLY A 186 5.21 0.27 -21.61
C GLY A 186 5.78 -0.37 -20.35
N ARG A 187 6.42 -1.53 -20.52
CA ARG A 187 6.97 -2.30 -19.39
C ARG A 187 8.01 -1.52 -18.57
N ASP A 188 8.82 -0.71 -19.26
CA ASP A 188 9.92 0.04 -18.66
C ASP A 188 9.53 1.45 -18.21
N HIS A 189 8.23 1.78 -18.29
CA HIS A 189 7.65 3.03 -17.79
C HIS A 189 7.00 2.82 -16.42
N SER A 190 6.88 3.86 -15.61
CA SER A 190 6.09 3.84 -14.38
C SER A 190 4.63 4.19 -14.68
N ASN A 191 3.89 3.22 -15.23
CA ASN A 191 2.50 3.43 -15.65
C ASN A 191 1.49 3.18 -14.52
N PRO A 192 0.31 3.82 -14.58
CA PRO A 192 -0.77 3.59 -13.64
C PRO A 192 -1.41 2.20 -13.80
N GLY A 193 -2.16 1.76 -12.77
CA GLY A 193 -2.95 0.53 -12.84
C GLY A 193 -2.16 -0.75 -12.57
N ARG A 194 -1.01 -0.66 -11.89
CA ARG A 194 -0.14 -1.80 -11.56
C ARG A 194 -0.36 -2.36 -10.15
N GLY A 195 -0.68 -1.50 -9.20
CA GLY A 195 -0.97 -1.85 -7.82
C GLY A 195 -1.98 -0.87 -7.22
N TRP A 196 -2.79 -1.33 -6.27
CA TRP A 196 -3.76 -0.51 -5.56
C TRP A 196 -4.18 -1.15 -4.24
N VAL A 197 -4.91 -0.39 -3.44
CA VAL A 197 -5.65 -0.87 -2.28
C VAL A 197 -7.15 -0.89 -2.57
N THR A 198 -7.88 -1.73 -1.85
CA THR A 198 -9.33 -1.76 -1.86
C THR A 198 -9.84 -1.78 -0.42
N VAL A 199 -10.40 -0.65 0.02
CA VAL A 199 -10.71 -0.33 1.40
C VAL A 199 -12.16 -0.60 1.72
N ARG A 200 -12.43 -1.29 2.83
CA ARG A 200 -13.79 -1.57 3.29
C ARG A 200 -14.30 -0.39 4.10
N ALA A 201 -15.22 0.42 3.58
CA ALA A 201 -15.76 1.58 4.31
C ALA A 201 -17.29 1.68 4.20
N ARG A 202 -17.93 2.53 5.02
CA ARG A 202 -19.37 2.78 4.91
C ARG A 202 -19.67 3.81 3.83
N SER A 203 -18.78 4.78 3.66
CA SER A 203 -18.88 5.86 2.69
C SER A 203 -17.53 6.10 2.01
N LEU A 204 -17.58 6.72 0.82
CA LEU A 204 -16.42 7.26 0.15
C LEU A 204 -16.08 8.63 0.78
N ASP A 205 -15.40 8.58 1.92
CA ASP A 205 -14.99 9.74 2.71
C ASP A 205 -13.50 9.62 3.06
N ALA A 206 -12.73 10.70 2.87
CA ALA A 206 -11.27 10.66 3.01
C ALA A 206 -10.82 10.22 4.41
N TYR A 207 -11.48 10.71 5.46
CA TYR A 207 -11.15 10.37 6.84
C TYR A 207 -11.47 8.90 7.15
N GLU A 208 -12.65 8.40 6.74
CA GLU A 208 -13.00 6.99 6.93
C GLU A 208 -12.06 6.06 6.14
N ILE A 209 -11.74 6.39 4.89
CA ILE A 209 -10.83 5.60 4.05
C ILE A 209 -9.45 5.50 4.70
N VAL A 210 -8.86 6.62 5.11
CA VAL A 210 -7.52 6.63 5.72
C VAL A 210 -7.51 5.94 7.09
N THR A 211 -8.53 6.16 7.91
CA THR A 211 -8.68 5.44 9.19
C THR A 211 -8.70 3.92 8.97
N HIS A 212 -9.47 3.45 7.99
CA HIS A 212 -9.57 2.03 7.69
C HIS A 212 -8.31 1.45 7.04
N LEU A 213 -7.52 2.25 6.30
CA LEU A 213 -6.16 1.84 5.91
C LEU A 213 -5.30 1.61 7.16
N GLU A 214 -5.31 2.55 8.10
CA GLU A 214 -4.55 2.46 9.36
C GLU A 214 -5.02 1.38 10.34
N GLU A 215 -6.21 0.82 10.12
CA GLU A 215 -6.78 -0.30 10.88
C GLU A 215 -6.65 -1.65 10.15
N GLY A 216 -6.14 -1.66 8.92
CA GLY A 216 -5.99 -2.87 8.12
C GLY A 216 -7.30 -3.38 7.50
N LEU A 217 -8.34 -2.55 7.42
CA LEU A 217 -9.64 -2.87 6.83
C LEU A 217 -9.63 -2.71 5.31
N PHE A 218 -8.66 -3.34 4.65
CA PHE A 218 -8.49 -3.30 3.20
C PHE A 218 -7.82 -4.59 2.69
N TYR A 219 -7.69 -4.72 1.37
CA TYR A 219 -6.72 -5.62 0.76
C TYR A 219 -5.92 -4.88 -0.30
N ALA A 220 -4.68 -5.29 -0.54
CA ALA A 220 -3.87 -4.79 -1.64
C ALA A 220 -4.01 -5.70 -2.86
N SER A 221 -3.86 -5.18 -4.07
CA SER A 221 -4.02 -5.98 -5.30
C SER A 221 -3.23 -5.41 -6.46
N THR A 222 -2.85 -6.30 -7.38
CA THR A 222 -2.38 -5.96 -8.72
C THR A 222 -3.39 -6.33 -9.82
N GLY A 223 -4.54 -6.92 -9.46
CA GLY A 223 -5.54 -7.35 -10.46
C GLY A 223 -6.52 -8.42 -10.00
N VAL A 224 -6.34 -8.97 -8.80
CA VAL A 224 -7.29 -9.91 -8.19
C VAL A 224 -8.31 -9.14 -7.36
N ASP A 225 -9.59 -9.37 -7.63
CA ASP A 225 -10.70 -8.80 -6.87
C ASP A 225 -11.22 -9.79 -5.82
N LEU A 226 -11.56 -9.29 -4.65
CA LEU A 226 -12.19 -10.05 -3.57
C LEU A 226 -13.61 -9.52 -3.35
N ASP A 227 -14.59 -10.41 -3.29
CA ASP A 227 -15.98 -10.03 -2.98
C ASP A 227 -16.17 -9.77 -1.48
N ASP A 228 -15.48 -10.52 -0.62
CA ASP A 228 -15.56 -10.35 0.83
C ASP A 228 -14.35 -10.94 1.56
N ILE A 229 -14.02 -10.35 2.70
CA ILE A 229 -13.06 -10.86 3.66
C ILE A 229 -13.76 -10.87 5.01
N ARG A 230 -13.81 -12.03 5.65
CA ARG A 230 -14.46 -12.21 6.95
C ARG A 230 -13.48 -12.77 7.95
N VAL A 231 -13.26 -12.00 9.01
CA VAL A 231 -12.45 -12.39 10.14
C VAL A 231 -13.37 -12.58 11.34
N SER A 232 -13.18 -13.68 12.07
CA SER A 232 -13.74 -13.90 13.40
C SER A 232 -12.68 -14.53 14.28
N ASP A 233 -12.93 -14.68 15.57
CA ASP A 233 -11.99 -15.26 16.54
C ASP A 233 -11.43 -16.65 16.16
N ARG A 234 -12.11 -17.38 15.26
CA ARG A 234 -11.74 -18.74 14.87
C ARG A 234 -11.43 -18.93 13.39
N ARG A 235 -11.71 -17.94 12.52
CA ARG A 235 -11.57 -18.15 11.08
C ARG A 235 -11.27 -16.88 10.31
N LEU A 236 -10.46 -17.04 9.26
CA LEU A 236 -10.29 -16.11 8.15
C LEU A 236 -10.90 -16.74 6.90
N GLU A 237 -11.93 -16.12 6.33
CA GLU A 237 -12.60 -16.53 5.09
C GLU A 237 -12.43 -15.45 4.03
N ILE A 238 -11.95 -15.84 2.84
CA ILE A 238 -11.69 -14.96 1.70
C ILE A 238 -12.54 -15.45 0.53
N ARG A 239 -13.44 -14.59 0.04
CA ARG A 239 -14.25 -14.85 -1.14
C ARG A 239 -13.66 -14.10 -2.32
N ILE A 240 -13.19 -14.86 -3.31
CA ILE A 240 -12.53 -14.31 -4.50
C ILE A 240 -13.59 -14.05 -5.57
N ARG A 241 -13.53 -12.89 -6.24
CA ARG A 241 -14.38 -12.61 -7.39
C ARG A 241 -13.87 -13.38 -8.60
N GLN A 242 -14.67 -14.32 -9.10
CA GLN A 242 -14.30 -15.13 -10.26
C GLN A 242 -14.23 -14.27 -11.53
N ARG A 243 -13.07 -14.27 -12.21
CA ARG A 243 -12.89 -13.64 -13.54
C ARG A 243 -12.80 -14.71 -14.62
N GLY A 244 -13.82 -14.84 -15.46
CA GLY A 244 -13.82 -15.80 -16.57
C GLY A 244 -13.44 -17.22 -16.13
N ASN A 245 -12.48 -17.84 -16.81
CA ASN A 245 -11.97 -19.18 -16.52
C ASN A 245 -10.67 -19.19 -15.69
N PHE A 246 -10.28 -18.07 -15.09
CA PHE A 246 -9.05 -17.98 -14.29
C PHE A 246 -9.12 -18.95 -13.10
N LYS A 247 -7.96 -19.50 -12.76
CA LYS A 247 -7.76 -20.37 -11.60
C LYS A 247 -7.05 -19.58 -10.52
N TYR A 248 -7.36 -19.91 -9.26
CA TYR A 248 -6.82 -19.22 -8.10
C TYR A 248 -6.11 -20.18 -7.17
N LEU A 249 -5.10 -19.68 -6.47
CA LEU A 249 -4.44 -20.34 -5.36
C LEU A 249 -4.32 -19.35 -4.21
N THR A 250 -4.92 -19.67 -3.06
CA THR A 250 -4.74 -18.88 -1.85
C THR A 250 -3.70 -19.54 -0.96
N ARG A 251 -2.70 -18.78 -0.53
CA ARG A 251 -1.72 -19.18 0.49
C ARG A 251 -2.01 -18.44 1.79
N PHE A 252 -2.15 -19.17 2.88
CA PHE A 252 -2.18 -18.61 4.22
C PHE A 252 -0.77 -18.65 4.81
N ILE A 253 -0.30 -17.52 5.31
CA ILE A 253 1.10 -17.28 5.68
C ILE A 253 1.16 -16.80 7.13
N GLY A 254 2.10 -17.35 7.90
CA GLY A 254 2.38 -16.94 9.27
C GLY A 254 3.84 -16.56 9.47
N ALA A 255 4.28 -16.57 10.74
CA ALA A 255 5.60 -16.12 11.17
C ALA A 255 6.75 -16.57 10.26
N GLY A 256 7.62 -15.62 9.91
CA GLY A 256 8.76 -15.79 9.02
C GLY A 256 8.40 -16.00 7.55
N GLY A 257 7.17 -15.68 7.12
CA GLY A 257 6.72 -15.94 5.76
C GLY A 257 6.41 -17.41 5.49
N LYS A 258 6.23 -18.22 6.55
CA LYS A 258 5.95 -19.64 6.43
C LYS A 258 4.53 -19.85 5.89
N VAL A 259 4.42 -20.59 4.79
CA VAL A 259 3.13 -21.09 4.30
C VAL A 259 2.55 -22.09 5.31
N LEU A 260 1.40 -21.77 5.88
CA LEU A 260 0.67 -22.59 6.85
C LEU A 260 -0.26 -23.58 6.15
N SER A 261 -0.89 -23.15 5.05
CA SER A 261 -1.73 -23.97 4.19
C SER A 261 -1.97 -23.28 2.85
N GLU A 262 -2.38 -24.05 1.84
CA GLU A 262 -2.76 -23.55 0.53
C GLU A 262 -4.08 -24.19 0.10
N THR A 263 -4.89 -23.47 -0.69
CA THR A 263 -6.15 -24.00 -1.21
C THR A 263 -6.52 -23.35 -2.56
N PRO A 264 -7.03 -24.12 -3.54
CA PRO A 264 -7.64 -23.59 -4.75
C PRO A 264 -9.14 -23.27 -4.56
N GLU A 265 -9.71 -23.60 -3.40
CA GLU A 265 -11.14 -23.46 -3.14
C GLU A 265 -11.55 -21.99 -3.00
N ASN A 266 -12.80 -21.70 -3.37
CA ASN A 266 -13.43 -20.39 -3.21
C ASN A 266 -14.83 -20.57 -2.58
N PRO A 267 -15.07 -20.13 -1.34
CA PRO A 267 -14.17 -19.33 -0.51
C PRO A 267 -12.95 -20.09 0.01
N ALA A 268 -11.82 -19.39 0.13
CA ALA A 268 -10.63 -19.89 0.80
C ALA A 268 -10.77 -19.65 2.31
N VAL A 269 -10.56 -20.69 3.12
CA VAL A 269 -10.81 -20.65 4.57
C VAL A 269 -9.58 -21.14 5.33
N PHE A 270 -9.23 -20.41 6.39
CA PHE A 270 -8.23 -20.81 7.37
C PHE A 270 -8.82 -20.75 8.79
N GLU A 271 -8.68 -21.85 9.53
CA GLU A 271 -9.06 -21.93 10.94
C GLU A 271 -7.95 -21.36 11.82
N LEU A 272 -8.22 -20.27 12.53
CA LEU A 272 -7.30 -19.63 13.47
C LEU A 272 -7.19 -20.49 14.73
N ARG A 273 -5.98 -20.92 15.07
CA ARG A 273 -5.75 -21.85 16.18
C ARG A 273 -5.30 -21.16 17.46
N GLY A 274 -4.85 -19.91 17.37
CA GLY A 274 -4.45 -19.07 18.50
C GLY A 274 -2.94 -18.98 18.81
N PRO A 275 -2.05 -19.93 18.47
CA PRO A 275 -0.62 -19.78 18.73
C PRO A 275 0.11 -18.96 17.65
N GLU A 276 -0.56 -18.59 16.56
CA GLU A 276 0.05 -17.77 15.52
C GLU A 276 0.29 -16.33 16.02
N VAL A 277 1.41 -15.71 15.64
CA VAL A 277 1.63 -14.26 15.88
C VAL A 277 0.70 -13.45 14.97
N TYR A 278 0.63 -13.87 13.70
CA TYR A 278 -0.30 -13.37 12.70
C TYR A 278 -0.61 -14.47 11.69
N VAL A 279 -1.73 -14.32 10.98
CA VAL A 279 -2.04 -15.03 9.74
C VAL A 279 -2.44 -14.00 8.69
N ARG A 280 -1.71 -13.93 7.58
CA ARG A 280 -2.10 -13.17 6.37
C ARG A 280 -2.38 -14.13 5.22
N ALA A 281 -2.88 -13.62 4.10
CA ALA A 281 -3.03 -14.44 2.90
C ALA A 281 -2.59 -13.72 1.63
N VAL A 282 -2.18 -14.51 0.64
CA VAL A 282 -1.97 -14.05 -0.73
C VAL A 282 -2.79 -14.93 -1.66
N VAL A 283 -3.60 -14.30 -2.50
CA VAL A 283 -4.36 -14.94 -3.57
C VAL A 283 -3.61 -14.70 -4.87
N TYR A 284 -3.27 -15.76 -5.59
CA TYR A 284 -2.69 -15.72 -6.93
C TYR A 284 -3.76 -16.09 -7.94
N ASP A 285 -3.78 -15.45 -9.10
CA ASP A 285 -4.53 -15.92 -10.25
C ASP A 285 -3.62 -16.56 -11.32
N SER A 286 -4.22 -17.31 -12.25
CA SER A 286 -3.52 -17.96 -13.35
C SER A 286 -2.97 -17.00 -14.42
N GLY A 287 -3.18 -15.69 -14.29
CA GLY A 287 -2.59 -14.65 -15.15
C GLY A 287 -1.37 -13.96 -14.54
N GLY A 288 -1.00 -14.29 -13.31
CA GLY A 288 0.14 -13.70 -12.61
C GLY A 288 -0.20 -12.53 -11.68
N TRP A 289 -1.49 -12.17 -11.56
CA TRP A 289 -1.96 -11.14 -10.64
C TRP A 289 -2.10 -11.68 -9.22
N ARG A 290 -2.07 -10.77 -8.25
CA ARG A 290 -2.14 -11.11 -6.83
C ARG A 290 -3.09 -10.19 -6.06
N ALA A 291 -3.62 -10.68 -4.95
CA ALA A 291 -4.17 -9.86 -3.87
C ALA A 291 -3.58 -10.29 -2.53
N TRP A 292 -3.28 -9.31 -1.67
CA TRP A 292 -2.79 -9.53 -0.31
C TRP A 292 -3.84 -9.13 0.70
N VAL A 293 -4.22 -10.08 1.55
CA VAL A 293 -5.12 -9.86 2.68
C VAL A 293 -4.28 -9.54 3.91
N GLN A 294 -4.69 -8.49 4.63
CA GLN A 294 -3.97 -8.01 5.81
C GLN A 294 -3.87 -9.06 6.93
N PRO A 295 -2.81 -9.00 7.76
CA PRO A 295 -2.61 -9.92 8.87
C PRO A 295 -3.76 -9.83 9.88
N VAL A 296 -4.29 -10.99 10.24
CA VAL A 296 -5.09 -11.20 11.44
C VAL A 296 -4.13 -11.51 12.57
N PHE A 297 -4.07 -10.63 13.58
CA PHE A 297 -3.25 -10.82 14.76
C PHE A 297 -3.99 -11.70 15.77
N THR A 298 -3.45 -12.88 16.04
CA THR A 298 -4.06 -13.89 16.92
C THR A 298 -3.46 -13.92 18.33
N ALA A 299 -2.27 -13.36 18.53
CA ALA A 299 -1.68 -13.16 19.84
C ALA A 299 -2.09 -11.79 20.42
N SER A 300 -2.48 -11.77 21.69
CA SER A 300 -2.55 -10.53 22.47
C SER A 300 -1.11 -10.17 22.86
N ASN A 301 -0.55 -9.11 22.26
CA ASN A 301 0.64 -8.45 22.80
C ASN A 301 0.24 -7.60 24.00
#